data_AF-A0A5Q2MYD2-F1
#
_entry.id   AF-A0A5Q2MYD2-F1
#
_cell.length_a   1.000
_cell.length_b   1.000
_cell.length_c   1.000
_cell.angle_alpha   90.00
_cell.angle_beta   90.00
_cell.angle_gamma   90.00
#
_symmetry.space_group_name_H-M   'P 1'
#
loop_
_entity.id
_entity.type
_entity.pdbx_description
1 polymer ?
#
loop_
_entity_poly.entity_id
_entity_poly.type
_entity_poly.pdbx_seq_one_letter_code
_entity_poly.pdbx_strand_id
1 'polypeptide(L)'
;MADTVQETNQEQQTKQETQTVTKDTLIPKEQFEEIHSKYEEAQKQLQQLLTEKENADKKAKEEQGKFEELYKTTATELNKAKEGYTTTNNRVQQLEQAIQGLIDTKLQGIPEDYHDLIPTNLTPEARLNWLTNAENKGLFKTQKDEPLGQPTNPGKTETTDLNSLSPMQLIRMGYAQK
;
A
#
# COMPACT_ATOMS: atom_id res chain seq x y z
N MET A 1 11.52 25.81 75.90
CA MET A 1 10.07 25.87 76.16
C MET A 1 9.58 24.43 76.07
N ALA A 2 9.74 23.54 77.06
CA ALA A 2 9.43 23.61 78.49
C ALA A 2 7.93 23.85 78.76
N ASP A 3 7.19 22.75 78.96
CA ASP A 3 5.99 22.54 79.79
C ASP A 3 5.72 21.02 79.74
N THR A 4 6.00 20.18 80.74
CA THR A 4 5.64 20.13 82.18
C THR A 4 4.16 19.79 82.45
N VAL A 5 3.94 18.49 82.67
CA VAL A 5 3.13 17.83 83.73
C VAL A 5 1.70 18.31 83.97
N GLN A 6 0.74 17.39 83.82
CA GLN A 6 -0.29 17.19 84.85
C GLN A 6 -0.49 15.70 85.15
N GLU A 7 -0.19 15.39 86.41
CA GLU A 7 -0.33 14.14 87.13
C GLU A 7 -1.47 14.36 88.15
N THR A 8 -2.53 13.54 88.13
CA THR A 8 -3.46 13.30 89.27
C THR A 8 -4.32 12.08 88.88
N ASN A 9 -3.97 10.85 89.27
CA ASN A 9 -4.18 10.20 90.56
C ASN A 9 -5.61 10.33 91.13
N GLN A 10 -6.39 9.25 91.06
CA GLN A 10 -7.25 8.89 92.19
C GLN A 10 -7.45 7.37 92.27
N GLU A 11 -7.20 6.93 93.49
CA GLU A 11 -7.12 5.60 94.04
C GLU A 11 -8.48 4.94 94.31
N GLN A 12 -8.42 3.61 94.36
CA GLN A 12 -9.15 2.71 95.27
C GLN A 12 -10.66 2.55 95.09
N GLN A 13 -11.07 1.32 94.75
CA GLN A 13 -11.70 0.47 95.77
C GLN A 13 -11.64 -1.03 95.45
N THR A 14 -10.99 -1.72 96.37
CA THR A 14 -10.95 -3.15 96.62
C THR A 14 -12.35 -3.73 96.84
N LYS A 15 -12.68 -4.84 96.17
CA LYS A 15 -13.53 -5.91 96.72
C LYS A 15 -13.01 -7.26 96.22
N GLN A 16 -12.32 -7.95 97.13
CA GLN A 16 -12.17 -9.40 97.11
C GLN A 16 -13.51 -10.04 97.50
N GLU A 17 -13.62 -11.34 97.20
CA GLU A 17 -14.78 -12.25 97.24
C GLU A 17 -15.38 -12.43 95.84
N THR A 18 -15.29 -13.59 95.18
CA THR A 18 -15.29 -14.96 95.68
C THR A 18 -14.57 -15.85 94.66
N GLN A 19 -13.85 -16.85 95.18
CA GLN A 19 -13.39 -17.98 94.38
C GLN A 19 -14.60 -18.67 93.71
N THR A 20 -14.72 -18.51 92.40
CA THR A 20 -15.35 -19.53 91.56
C THR A 20 -14.37 -19.86 90.46
N VAL A 21 -13.62 -20.95 90.69
CA VAL A 21 -13.04 -21.75 89.62
C VAL A 21 -14.23 -22.36 88.85
N THR A 22 -14.93 -21.55 88.07
CA THR A 22 -15.85 -22.04 87.06
C THR A 22 -15.00 -22.44 85.87
N LYS A 23 -15.04 -23.74 85.58
CA LYS A 23 -14.56 -24.35 84.35
C LYS A 23 -15.33 -23.80 83.13
N ASP A 24 -15.26 -22.49 82.86
CA ASP A 24 -16.06 -21.85 81.80
C ASP A 24 -15.27 -20.72 81.13
N THR A 25 -14.06 -21.05 80.69
CA THR A 25 -13.52 -20.45 79.46
C THR A 25 -13.20 -21.58 78.48
N LEU A 26 -13.98 -22.65 78.56
CA LEU A 26 -14.01 -23.66 77.52
C LEU A 26 -15.05 -23.17 76.52
N ILE A 27 -14.59 -22.61 75.40
CA ILE A 27 -15.48 -22.25 74.30
C ILE A 27 -16.32 -23.49 73.99
N PRO A 28 -17.66 -23.40 74.05
CA PRO A 28 -18.53 -24.53 73.72
C PRO A 28 -18.14 -25.08 72.37
N LYS A 29 -18.01 -26.41 72.26
CA LYS A 29 -17.52 -27.07 71.03
C LYS A 29 -18.25 -26.59 69.77
N GLU A 30 -19.54 -26.31 69.88
CA GLU A 30 -20.38 -25.79 68.80
C GLU A 30 -19.93 -24.41 68.29
N GLN A 31 -19.53 -23.50 69.18
CA GLN A 31 -19.03 -22.18 68.78
C GLN A 31 -17.63 -22.26 68.16
N PHE A 32 -16.81 -23.20 68.62
CA PHE A 32 -15.49 -23.43 68.05
C PHE A 32 -15.58 -24.01 66.62
N GLU A 33 -16.49 -24.96 66.40
CA GLU A 33 -16.75 -25.52 65.07
C GLU A 33 -17.30 -24.45 64.10
N GLU A 34 -18.20 -23.59 64.55
CA GLU A 34 -18.72 -22.48 63.73
C GLU A 34 -17.61 -21.48 63.35
N ILE A 35 -16.73 -21.11 64.30
CA ILE A 35 -15.62 -20.19 64.05
C ILE A 35 -14.59 -20.83 63.11
N HIS A 36 -14.26 -22.10 63.31
CA HIS A 36 -13.33 -22.81 62.43
C HIS A 36 -13.90 -22.95 61.02
N SER A 37 -15.19 -23.26 60.89
CA SER A 37 -15.90 -23.29 59.61
C SER A 37 -15.84 -21.94 58.90
N LYS A 38 -16.14 -20.84 59.61
CA LYS A 38 -16.05 -19.49 59.05
C LYS A 38 -14.63 -19.09 58.67
N TYR A 39 -13.64 -19.52 59.46
CA TYR A 39 -12.23 -19.27 59.17
C TYR A 39 -11.77 -20.00 57.91
N GLU A 40 -12.10 -21.28 57.78
CA GLU A 40 -11.83 -22.08 56.57
C GLU A 40 -12.53 -21.50 55.33
N GLU A 41 -13.78 -21.06 55.49
CA GLU A 41 -14.55 -20.44 54.41
C GLU A 41 -13.98 -19.08 54.00
N ALA A 42 -13.59 -18.24 54.96
CA ALA A 42 -12.89 -16.98 54.71
C ALA A 42 -11.52 -17.23 54.05
N GLN A 43 -10.77 -18.25 54.48
CA GLN A 43 -9.49 -18.62 53.88
C GLN A 43 -9.67 -19.11 52.44
N LYS A 44 -10.72 -19.89 52.16
CA LYS A 44 -11.11 -20.27 50.80
C LYS A 44 -11.49 -19.09 49.93
N GLN A 45 -12.29 -18.16 50.44
CA GLN A 45 -12.67 -16.94 49.72
C GLN A 45 -11.46 -16.06 49.41
N LEU A 46 -10.51 -15.96 50.35
CA LEU A 46 -9.29 -15.19 50.16
C LEU A 46 -8.38 -15.85 49.09
N GLN A 47 -8.25 -17.18 49.12
CA GLN A 47 -7.55 -17.91 48.06
C GLN A 47 -8.25 -17.79 46.70
N GLN A 48 -9.59 -17.86 46.66
CA GLN A 48 -10.36 -17.63 45.42
C GLN A 48 -10.17 -16.22 44.88
N LEU A 49 -10.24 -15.19 45.73
CA LEU A 49 -10.01 -13.80 45.30
C LEU A 49 -8.58 -13.57 44.80
N LEU A 50 -7.58 -14.16 45.43
CA LEU A 50 -6.19 -14.06 44.98
C LEU A 50 -5.99 -14.72 43.62
N THR A 51 -6.53 -15.93 43.43
CA THR A 51 -6.43 -16.64 42.15
C THR A 51 -7.23 -15.94 41.05
N GLU A 52 -8.40 -15.38 41.36
CA GLU A 52 -9.18 -14.59 40.41
C GLU A 52 -8.49 -13.28 40.01
N LYS A 53 -7.87 -12.58 40.97
CA LYS A 53 -7.04 -11.39 40.65
C LYS A 53 -5.84 -11.74 39.79
N GLU A 54 -5.12 -12.81 40.11
CA GLU A 54 -3.97 -13.24 39.30
C GLU A 54 -4.38 -13.60 37.87
N ASN A 55 -5.53 -14.28 37.70
CA ASN A 55 -6.08 -14.62 36.40
C ASN A 55 -6.57 -13.39 35.63
N ALA A 56 -7.20 -12.43 36.31
CA ALA A 56 -7.61 -11.16 35.71
C ALA A 56 -6.41 -10.33 35.25
N ASP A 57 -5.35 -10.25 36.08
CA ASP A 57 -4.11 -9.55 35.74
C ASP A 57 -3.38 -10.20 34.57
N LYS A 58 -3.37 -11.55 34.49
CA LYS A 58 -2.84 -12.28 33.34
C LYS A 58 -3.63 -11.97 32.06
N LYS A 59 -4.96 -12.04 32.12
CA LYS A 59 -5.83 -11.70 30.98
C LYS A 59 -5.65 -10.26 30.52
N ALA A 60 -5.60 -9.31 31.44
CA ALA A 60 -5.38 -7.90 31.10
C ALA A 60 -4.03 -7.68 30.41
N LYS A 61 -2.96 -8.35 30.86
CA LYS A 61 -1.65 -8.30 30.21
C LYS A 61 -1.65 -8.95 28.82
N GLU A 62 -2.34 -10.07 28.66
CA GLU A 62 -2.50 -10.73 27.37
C GLU A 62 -3.29 -9.87 26.38
N GLU A 63 -4.38 -9.23 26.83
CA GLU A 63 -5.18 -8.32 26.01
C GLU A 63 -4.40 -7.08 25.60
N GLN A 64 -3.62 -6.49 26.53
CA GLN A 64 -2.71 -5.38 26.22
C GLN A 64 -1.65 -5.79 25.19
N GLY A 65 -1.02 -6.95 25.38
CA GLY A 65 -0.02 -7.48 24.44
C GLY A 65 -0.62 -7.73 23.04
N LYS A 66 -1.80 -8.35 22.97
CA LYS A 66 -2.53 -8.56 21.71
C LYS A 66 -2.89 -7.24 21.04
N PHE A 67 -3.30 -6.23 21.81
CA PHE A 67 -3.62 -4.92 21.26
C PHE A 67 -2.38 -4.20 20.71
N GLU A 68 -1.26 -4.25 21.43
CA GLU A 68 0.01 -3.70 20.98
C GLU A 68 0.50 -4.39 19.69
N GLU A 69 0.38 -5.71 19.61
CA GLU A 69 0.72 -6.49 18.42
C GLU A 69 -0.17 -6.13 17.22
N LEU A 70 -1.48 -6.04 17.41
CA LEU A 70 -2.42 -5.60 16.37
C LEU A 70 -2.10 -4.18 15.90
N TYR A 71 -1.79 -3.27 16.81
CA TYR A 71 -1.41 -1.91 16.45
C TYR A 71 -0.11 -1.86 15.64
N LYS A 72 0.93 -2.58 16.09
CA LYS A 72 2.19 -2.67 15.33
C LYS A 72 1.96 -3.27 13.95
N THR A 73 1.19 -4.35 13.87
CA THR A 73 0.90 -5.03 12.60
C THR A 73 0.15 -4.10 11.66
N THR A 74 -0.97 -3.51 12.09
CA THR A 74 -1.76 -2.58 11.27
C THR A 74 -0.97 -1.34 10.87
N ALA A 75 -0.14 -0.77 11.74
CA ALA A 75 0.74 0.34 11.40
C ALA A 75 1.76 -0.06 10.33
N THR A 76 2.37 -1.25 10.43
CA THR A 76 3.31 -1.74 9.42
C THR A 76 2.62 -2.03 8.09
N GLU A 77 1.42 -2.61 8.09
CA GLU A 77 0.63 -2.86 6.89
C GLU A 77 0.21 -1.56 6.21
N LEU A 78 -0.22 -0.56 6.99
CA LEU A 78 -0.60 0.75 6.47
C LEU A 78 0.59 1.49 5.85
N ASN A 79 1.77 1.40 6.48
CA ASN A 79 2.99 1.97 5.91
C ASN A 79 3.38 1.25 4.61
N LYS A 80 3.37 -0.09 4.59
CA LYS A 80 3.61 -0.87 3.37
C LYS A 80 2.61 -0.54 2.26
N ALA A 81 1.33 -0.38 2.59
CA ALA A 81 0.29 -0.02 1.64
C ALA A 81 0.52 1.38 1.06
N LYS A 82 0.90 2.36 1.90
CA LYS A 82 1.26 3.71 1.46
C LYS A 82 2.49 3.70 0.54
N GLU A 83 3.55 2.99 0.92
CA GLU A 83 4.75 2.84 0.10
C GLU A 83 4.43 2.17 -1.25
N GLY A 84 3.63 1.10 -1.24
CA GLY A 84 3.17 0.42 -2.44
C GLY A 84 2.32 1.32 -3.35
N TYR A 85 1.43 2.11 -2.77
CA TYR A 85 0.59 3.07 -3.49
C TYR A 85 1.43 4.18 -4.13
N THR A 86 2.32 4.81 -3.37
CA THR A 86 3.20 5.88 -3.89
C THR A 86 4.10 5.37 -5.01
N THR A 87 4.67 4.16 -4.86
CA THR A 87 5.49 3.53 -5.90
C THR A 87 4.68 3.23 -7.16
N THR A 88 3.49 2.65 -7.00
CA THR A 88 2.60 2.37 -8.15
C THR A 88 2.17 3.65 -8.83
N ASN A 89 1.77 4.67 -8.08
CA ASN A 89 1.34 5.95 -8.63
C ASN A 89 2.48 6.64 -9.41
N ASN A 90 3.69 6.66 -8.85
CA ASN A 90 4.86 7.19 -9.55
C ASN A 90 5.12 6.43 -10.87
N ARG A 91 5.00 5.10 -10.84
CA ARG A 91 5.18 4.27 -12.03
C ARG A 91 4.08 4.49 -13.07
N VAL A 92 2.83 4.66 -12.66
CA VAL A 92 1.71 5.01 -13.56
C VAL A 92 1.98 6.37 -14.21
N GLN A 93 2.35 7.39 -13.45
CA GLN A 93 2.69 8.71 -14.00
C GLN A 93 3.86 8.65 -14.98
N GLN A 94 4.91 7.90 -14.67
CA GLN A 94 6.04 7.69 -15.59
C GLN A 94 5.61 7.00 -16.89
N LEU A 95 4.74 5.99 -16.81
CA LEU A 95 4.20 5.30 -17.97
C LEU A 95 3.29 6.22 -18.80
N GLU A 96 2.42 6.99 -18.16
CA GLU A 96 1.57 7.98 -18.83
C GLU A 96 2.42 9.03 -19.58
N GLN A 97 3.49 9.53 -18.96
CA GLN A 97 4.41 10.45 -19.62
C GLN A 97 5.15 9.80 -20.80
N ALA A 98 5.62 8.56 -20.65
CA ALA A 98 6.26 7.84 -21.74
C ALA A 98 5.28 7.59 -22.91
N ILE A 99 4.04 7.21 -22.63
CA ILE A 99 2.99 7.03 -23.63
C ILE A 99 2.67 8.36 -24.31
N GLN A 100 2.56 9.46 -23.56
CA GLN A 100 2.32 10.78 -24.14
C GLN A 100 3.47 11.18 -25.08
N GLY A 101 4.73 10.96 -24.69
CA GLY A 101 5.88 11.22 -25.55
C GLY A 101 5.87 10.37 -26.83
N LEU A 102 5.41 9.12 -26.75
CA LEU A 102 5.22 8.27 -27.94
C LEU A 102 4.11 8.80 -28.85
N ILE A 103 2.99 9.24 -28.28
CA ILE A 103 1.88 9.85 -29.04
C ILE A 103 2.40 11.11 -29.75
N ASP A 104 3.10 11.99 -29.05
CA ASP A 104 3.61 13.25 -29.63
C ASP A 104 4.60 12.98 -30.78
N THR A 105 5.49 12.00 -30.60
CA THR A 105 6.41 11.55 -31.66
C THR A 105 5.66 11.03 -32.89
N LYS A 106 4.59 10.26 -32.66
CA LYS A 106 3.76 9.74 -33.75
C LYS A 106 2.96 10.85 -34.44
N LEU A 107 2.46 11.83 -33.68
CA LEU A 107 1.74 12.99 -34.23
C LEU A 107 2.63 13.85 -35.13
N GLN A 108 3.91 14.03 -34.79
CA GLN A 108 4.87 14.73 -35.65
C GLN A 108 5.08 14.03 -37.01
N GLY A 109 4.92 12.70 -37.06
CA GLY A 109 5.01 11.93 -38.30
C GLY A 109 3.75 11.95 -39.16
N ILE A 110 2.64 12.51 -38.66
CA ILE A 110 1.35 12.54 -39.33
C ILE A 110 1.14 13.92 -39.96
N PRO A 111 0.74 14.00 -41.25
CA PRO A 111 0.40 15.29 -41.89
C PRO A 111 -0.75 16.00 -41.15
N GLU A 112 -0.70 17.34 -41.06
CA GLU A 112 -1.68 18.15 -40.31
C GLU A 112 -3.14 17.89 -40.74
N ASP A 113 -3.38 17.61 -42.02
CA ASP A 113 -4.70 17.29 -42.58
C ASP A 113 -5.41 16.12 -41.89
N TYR A 114 -4.65 15.22 -41.27
CA TYR A 114 -5.17 14.05 -40.57
C TYR A 114 -5.27 14.22 -39.05
N HIS A 115 -4.80 15.34 -38.49
CA HIS A 115 -4.84 15.59 -37.04
C HIS A 115 -6.28 15.69 -36.52
N ASP A 116 -7.20 16.22 -37.33
CA ASP A 116 -8.63 16.32 -37.01
C ASP A 116 -9.32 14.95 -36.86
N LEU A 117 -8.75 13.89 -37.44
CA LEU A 117 -9.30 12.53 -37.32
C LEU A 117 -8.97 11.87 -35.98
N ILE A 118 -8.06 12.46 -35.20
CA ILE A 118 -7.53 11.85 -33.98
C ILE A 118 -8.45 12.18 -32.80
N PRO A 119 -9.06 11.17 -32.16
CA PRO A 119 -9.97 11.42 -31.06
C PRO A 119 -9.25 12.00 -29.83
N THR A 120 -9.71 13.16 -29.36
CA THR A 120 -9.13 13.86 -28.20
C THR A 120 -9.71 13.41 -26.85
N ASN A 121 -10.86 12.75 -26.85
CA ASN A 121 -11.57 12.28 -25.66
C ASN A 121 -11.13 10.90 -25.14
N LEU A 122 -10.06 10.32 -25.71
CA LEU A 122 -9.53 9.02 -25.30
C LEU A 122 -8.42 9.15 -24.25
N THR A 123 -8.29 8.12 -23.41
CA THR A 123 -7.10 7.95 -22.56
C THR A 123 -5.84 7.81 -23.42
N PRO A 124 -4.65 8.18 -22.91
CA PRO A 124 -3.41 8.10 -23.68
C PRO A 124 -3.17 6.71 -24.29
N GLU A 125 -3.39 5.64 -23.52
CA GLU A 125 -3.28 4.25 -23.99
C GLU A 125 -4.23 3.94 -25.14
N ALA A 126 -5.51 4.33 -25.02
CA ALA A 126 -6.50 4.11 -26.04
C ALA A 126 -6.20 4.93 -27.31
N ARG A 127 -5.68 6.15 -27.14
CA ARG A 127 -5.24 7.01 -28.24
C ARG A 127 -4.06 6.40 -28.98
N LEU A 128 -3.04 5.90 -28.27
CA LEU A 128 -1.89 5.22 -28.88
C LEU A 128 -2.30 3.97 -29.67
N ASN A 129 -3.21 3.16 -29.10
CA ASN A 129 -3.76 1.99 -29.78
C ASN A 129 -4.54 2.37 -31.05
N TRP A 130 -5.37 3.42 -30.98
CA TRP A 130 -6.07 3.94 -32.15
C TRP A 130 -5.08 4.40 -33.23
N LEU A 131 -4.05 5.14 -32.83
CA LEU A 131 -3.04 5.67 -33.74
C LEU A 131 -2.27 4.56 -34.46
N THR A 132 -1.87 3.54 -33.69
CA THR A 132 -1.19 2.35 -34.22
C THR A 132 -2.09 1.60 -35.20
N ASN A 133 -3.38 1.46 -34.88
CA ASN A 133 -4.35 0.82 -35.78
C ASN A 133 -4.60 1.64 -37.05
N ALA A 134 -4.67 2.97 -36.95
CA ALA A 134 -4.83 3.86 -38.09
C ALA A 134 -3.59 3.84 -39.00
N GLU A 135 -2.39 3.85 -38.43
CA GLU A 135 -1.13 3.72 -39.15
C GLU A 135 -1.02 2.37 -39.87
N ASN A 136 -1.35 1.27 -39.18
CA ASN A 136 -1.35 -0.08 -39.76
C ASN A 136 -2.36 -0.22 -40.91
N LYS A 137 -3.52 0.43 -40.79
CA LYS A 137 -4.53 0.49 -41.87
C LYS A 137 -4.11 1.40 -43.04
N GLY A 138 -2.99 2.11 -42.91
CA GLY A 138 -2.45 2.96 -43.96
C GLY A 138 -3.10 4.34 -44.04
N LEU A 139 -3.80 4.79 -42.99
CA LEU A 139 -4.51 6.07 -42.97
C LEU A 139 -3.58 7.27 -43.22
N PHE A 140 -2.32 7.15 -42.78
CA PHE A 140 -1.31 8.21 -42.88
C PHE A 140 -0.25 7.94 -43.96
N LYS A 141 -0.43 6.91 -44.80
CA LYS A 141 0.53 6.64 -45.90
C LYS A 141 0.25 7.61 -47.04
N THR A 142 1.24 8.43 -47.40
CA THR A 142 1.23 9.16 -48.67
C THR A 142 1.17 8.14 -49.80
N GLN A 143 0.10 8.18 -50.60
CA GLN A 143 0.03 7.36 -51.79
C GLN A 143 1.17 7.79 -52.71
N LYS A 144 2.04 6.86 -53.08
CA LYS A 144 2.92 7.08 -54.23
C LYS A 144 2.01 7.19 -55.42
N ASP A 145 2.11 8.30 -56.16
CA ASP A 145 1.51 8.43 -57.48
C ASP A 145 2.14 7.39 -58.40
N GLU A 146 1.58 6.18 -58.36
CA GLU A 146 1.92 5.13 -59.30
C GLU A 146 1.14 5.46 -60.58
N PRO A 147 1.83 5.74 -61.70
CA PRO A 147 1.15 6.14 -62.92
C PRO A 147 0.18 5.03 -63.34
N LEU A 148 -1.11 5.37 -63.36
CA LEU A 148 -2.17 4.49 -63.81
C LEU A 148 -2.07 4.35 -65.34
N GLY A 149 -1.18 3.47 -65.79
CA GLY A 149 -1.00 3.14 -67.21
C GLY A 149 0.46 3.10 -67.64
N GLN A 150 0.72 2.36 -68.72
CA GLN A 150 1.99 2.51 -69.44
C GLN A 150 2.02 3.90 -70.11
N PRO A 151 3.16 4.58 -70.18
CA PRO A 151 3.27 5.82 -70.93
C PRO A 151 2.84 5.55 -72.38
N THR A 152 1.70 6.10 -72.78
CA THR A 152 1.17 6.02 -74.15
C THR A 152 1.91 6.95 -75.11
N ASN A 153 2.81 7.78 -74.57
CA ASN A 153 3.80 8.46 -75.38
C ASN A 153 4.95 7.48 -75.66
N PRO A 154 5.31 7.16 -76.92
CA PRO A 154 6.55 6.47 -77.20
C PRO A 154 7.66 7.25 -76.48
N GLY A 155 8.34 6.58 -75.54
CA GLY A 155 9.28 7.22 -74.64
C GLY A 155 10.21 8.12 -75.46
N LYS A 156 10.50 9.33 -74.95
CA LYS A 156 11.58 10.15 -75.49
C LYS A 156 12.77 9.21 -75.65
N THR A 157 13.08 8.85 -76.88
CA THR A 157 14.36 8.24 -77.20
C THR A 157 15.37 9.19 -76.60
N GLU A 158 16.16 8.71 -75.64
CA GLU A 158 17.28 9.48 -75.14
C GLU A 158 18.08 9.87 -76.38
N THR A 159 18.00 11.14 -76.77
CA THR A 159 18.80 11.66 -77.86
C THR A 159 20.20 11.71 -77.30
N THR A 160 20.94 10.61 -77.47
CA THR A 160 22.34 10.53 -77.08
C THR A 160 23.05 11.72 -77.71
N ASP A 161 23.58 12.62 -76.89
CA ASP A 161 24.26 13.81 -77.38
C ASP A 161 25.49 13.39 -78.18
N LEU A 162 25.40 13.52 -79.51
CA LEU A 162 26.43 13.08 -80.45
C LEU A 162 27.76 13.79 -80.21
N ASN A 163 27.75 14.95 -79.55
CA ASN A 163 28.96 15.71 -79.22
C ASN A 163 29.71 15.16 -78.00
N SER A 164 29.04 14.33 -77.18
CA SER A 164 29.63 13.69 -76.00
C SER A 164 30.25 12.32 -76.31
N LEU A 165 30.07 11.82 -77.53
CA LEU A 165 30.55 10.51 -77.95
C LEU A 165 31.97 10.60 -78.54
N SER A 166 32.79 9.61 -78.20
CA SER A 166 34.11 9.47 -78.84
C SER A 166 33.97 9.17 -80.34
N PRO A 167 34.95 9.56 -81.17
CA PRO A 167 34.92 9.29 -82.61
C PRO A 167 34.70 7.80 -82.95
N MET A 168 35.24 6.89 -82.12
CA MET A 168 35.06 5.45 -82.32
C MET A 168 33.62 4.99 -82.05
N GLN A 169 32.93 5.59 -81.09
CA GLN A 169 31.52 5.29 -80.80
C GLN A 169 30.59 5.82 -81.90
N LEU A 170 30.91 7.00 -82.46
CA LEU A 170 30.14 7.63 -83.52
C LEU A 170 30.20 6.80 -84.82
N ILE A 171 31.39 6.30 -85.17
CA ILE A 171 31.59 5.35 -86.27
C ILE A 171 30.74 4.09 -86.05
N ARG A 172 30.81 3.48 -84.85
CA ARG A 172 30.07 2.25 -84.54
C ARG A 172 28.56 2.41 -84.66
N MET A 173 28.01 3.55 -84.26
CA MET A 173 26.59 3.88 -84.46
C MET A 173 26.21 3.96 -85.93
N GLY A 174 27.03 4.60 -86.77
CA GLY A 174 26.78 4.73 -88.20
C GLY A 174 26.77 3.40 -88.96
N TYR A 175 27.55 2.41 -88.51
CA TYR A 175 27.59 1.06 -89.12
C TYR A 175 26.56 0.08 -88.54
N ALA A 176 25.93 0.39 -87.40
CA ALA A 176 24.95 -0.48 -86.75
C ALA A 176 23.52 -0.37 -87.32
N GLN A 177 23.24 0.63 -88.16
CA GLN A 177 21.91 0.84 -88.76
C GLN A 177 21.74 0.21 -90.15
N LYS A 178 22.13 -1.07 -90.32
CA LYS A 178 21.82 -1.83 -91.54
C LYS A 178 21.12 -3.14 -91.22
#